data_AF-G8C2N1-F1
#
_entry.id   AF-G8C2N1-F1
#
_cell.length_a   1.000
_cell.length_b   1.000
_cell.length_c   1.000
_cell.angle_alpha   90.00
_cell.angle_beta   90.00
_cell.angle_gamma   90.00
#
_symmetry.space_group_name_H-M   'P 1'
#
loop_
_entity.id
_entity.type
_entity.pdbx_description
1 polymer ?
#
loop_
_entity_poly.entity_id
_entity_poly.type
_entity_poly.pdbx_seq_one_letter_code
_entity_poly.pdbx_strand_id
1 'polypeptide(L)'
;MIFKKRTTETVITKKVKERDQFLKNFHRFLKNYNEIVIFIHERPDGDCLGGAFGLKEVIKSQYLSKNIYVVGESQGVFPWLHMEFDELPVDFNFENAVAIILDSGVGTRTQRFQEYFKNLGTKKWGAVIRIDHHDSHLDFYTDLAWVDGSYAACCAQLVQICDYYQWELNCKAATYFFLGIMTDSSFFTNTDVSPRTLVLAAKALRAGADREFLVNNLKRTTKTEIELRSQILSNYVQEEGFNWYFMKKDIVDRYAPYSLTGNQVSTLGYIEDNVMWILFVEQEDGTIRTSFRSIGRLDVKVLAEEFGGGGHTNAAGAILPGEDKIPEVINRVKSFLKQSSAEEIESVDEYREELRDLAMDDINPRYRLELTDEEKKALEVAKRLIKESREDVEKKTRIEEWNRENNEEGEDMNSLFKSSEDNKEKESETTGIKTDIEKELLRDELFRAE
;
A
#
# COMPACT_ATOMS: atom_id res chain seq x y z
N MET A 1 4.16 6.68 -46.99
CA MET A 1 3.87 6.80 -45.55
C MET A 1 4.59 5.68 -44.82
N ILE A 2 5.75 5.98 -44.23
CA ILE A 2 6.56 5.00 -43.49
C ILE A 2 6.02 4.99 -42.06
N PHE A 3 5.35 3.91 -41.67
CA PHE A 3 5.01 3.64 -40.27
C PHE A 3 6.32 3.41 -39.51
N LYS A 4 6.80 4.43 -38.77
CA LYS A 4 7.82 4.24 -37.76
C LYS A 4 7.26 3.27 -36.71
N LYS A 5 7.80 2.05 -36.66
CA LYS A 5 7.73 1.17 -35.49
C LYS A 5 8.12 2.01 -34.27
N ARG A 6 7.15 2.36 -33.42
CA ARG A 6 7.46 2.77 -32.05
C ARG A 6 8.06 1.53 -31.38
N THR A 7 9.38 1.51 -31.26
CA THR A 7 10.05 0.67 -30.28
C THR A 7 9.43 1.04 -28.95
N THR A 8 8.67 0.11 -28.36
CA THR A 8 8.29 0.16 -26.96
C THR A 8 9.58 0.08 -26.15
N GLU A 9 10.23 1.22 -25.94
CA GLU A 9 11.14 1.38 -24.81
C GLU A 9 10.34 0.95 -23.59
N THR A 10 10.75 -0.16 -22.98
CA THR A 10 10.15 -0.59 -21.73
C THR A 10 10.60 0.44 -20.71
N VAL A 11 9.83 1.52 -20.54
CA VAL A 11 10.12 2.57 -19.57
C VAL A 11 9.99 1.92 -18.20
N ILE A 12 11.10 1.42 -17.67
CA ILE A 12 11.16 0.95 -16.28
C ILE A 12 10.87 2.17 -15.42
N THR A 13 9.67 2.21 -14.85
CA THR A 13 9.21 3.35 -14.08
C THR A 13 10.11 3.56 -12.86
N LYS A 14 10.20 4.79 -12.38
CA LYS A 14 10.96 5.13 -11.17
C LYS A 14 10.57 4.22 -9.98
N LYS A 15 9.27 3.97 -9.81
CA LYS A 15 8.72 3.07 -8.77
C LYS A 15 9.24 1.63 -8.87
N VAL A 16 9.40 1.10 -10.10
CA VAL A 16 9.98 -0.24 -10.29
C VAL A 16 11.45 -0.27 -9.89
N LYS A 17 12.23 0.78 -10.24
CA LYS A 17 13.64 0.89 -9.81
C LYS A 17 13.77 1.00 -8.29
N GLU A 18 12.93 1.82 -7.65
CA GLU A 18 12.89 1.98 -6.19
C GLU A 18 12.56 0.66 -5.49
N ARG A 19 11.53 -0.05 -5.96
CA ARG A 19 11.20 -1.41 -5.49
C ARG A 19 12.38 -2.36 -5.63
N ASP A 20 12.98 -2.46 -6.80
CA ASP A 20 14.06 -3.42 -7.05
C ASP A 20 15.30 -3.10 -6.21
N GLN A 21 15.60 -1.81 -6.01
CA GLN A 21 16.66 -1.38 -5.11
C GLN A 21 16.34 -1.75 -3.67
N PHE A 22 15.10 -1.54 -3.21
CA PHE A 22 14.68 -1.98 -1.88
C PHE A 22 14.83 -3.49 -1.70
N LEU A 23 14.27 -4.28 -2.62
CA LEU A 23 14.32 -5.75 -2.60
C LEU A 23 15.74 -6.30 -2.76
N LYS A 24 16.70 -5.56 -3.32
CA LYS A 24 18.11 -5.99 -3.31
C LYS A 24 18.79 -5.78 -1.96
N ASN A 25 18.36 -4.80 -1.17
CA ASN A 25 19.06 -4.38 0.04
C ASN A 25 18.38 -4.80 1.34
N PHE A 26 17.06 -5.00 1.39
CA PHE A 26 16.32 -5.28 2.63
C PHE A 26 16.89 -6.45 3.44
N HIS A 27 17.14 -7.59 2.79
CA HIS A 27 17.75 -8.76 3.43
C HIS A 27 19.16 -8.46 3.97
N ARG A 28 19.95 -7.61 3.30
CA ARG A 28 21.29 -7.22 3.78
C ARG A 28 21.20 -6.46 5.10
N PHE A 29 20.27 -5.51 5.21
CA PHE A 29 20.03 -4.83 6.48
C PHE A 29 19.64 -5.82 7.58
N LEU A 30 18.67 -6.72 7.34
CA LEU A 30 18.29 -7.70 8.36
C LEU A 30 19.44 -8.60 8.80
N LYS A 31 20.35 -9.00 7.90
CA LYS A 31 21.50 -9.83 8.27
C LYS A 31 22.47 -9.13 9.21
N ASN A 32 22.70 -7.83 9.01
CA ASN A 32 23.75 -7.08 9.70
C ASN A 32 23.47 -6.77 11.17
N TYR A 33 22.23 -6.86 11.62
CA TYR A 33 21.83 -6.47 12.98
C TYR A 33 21.08 -7.61 13.68
N ASN A 34 21.30 -7.78 14.98
CA ASN A 34 20.68 -8.86 15.76
C ASN A 34 19.34 -8.46 16.38
N GLU A 35 19.19 -7.17 16.68
CA GLU A 35 17.97 -6.60 17.24
C GLU A 35 17.14 -5.95 16.12
N ILE A 36 15.87 -6.30 16.02
CA ILE A 36 14.93 -5.74 15.04
C ILE A 36 13.73 -5.20 15.81
N VAL A 37 13.45 -3.91 15.65
CA VAL A 37 12.34 -3.23 16.32
C VAL A 37 11.35 -2.75 15.26
N ILE A 38 10.12 -3.22 15.34
CA ILE A 38 9.04 -2.88 14.41
C ILE A 38 8.11 -1.89 15.09
N PHE A 39 7.83 -0.78 14.40
CA PHE A 39 7.01 0.31 14.86
C PHE A 39 5.69 0.34 14.09
N ILE A 40 4.61 0.58 14.83
CA ILE A 40 3.24 0.74 14.31
C ILE A 40 2.77 2.20 14.42
N HIS A 41 1.70 2.55 13.71
CA HIS A 41 1.14 3.90 13.75
C HIS A 41 0.14 4.12 14.91
N GLU A 42 -0.12 5.39 15.24
CA GLU A 42 -0.85 5.84 16.43
C GLU A 42 -2.26 5.26 16.54
N ARG A 43 -2.95 5.07 15.43
CA ARG A 43 -4.32 4.51 15.37
C ARG A 43 -4.33 3.17 14.62
N PRO A 44 -3.71 2.12 15.16
CA PRO A 44 -3.39 0.90 14.42
C PRO A 44 -4.63 0.25 13.81
N ASP A 45 -4.52 -0.18 12.56
CA ASP A 45 -5.55 -0.92 11.84
C ASP A 45 -5.03 -2.32 11.43
N GLY A 46 -5.77 -3.00 10.56
CA GLY A 46 -5.42 -4.34 10.11
C GLY A 46 -4.14 -4.37 9.29
N ASP A 47 -3.82 -3.32 8.53
CA ASP A 47 -2.65 -3.30 7.67
C ASP A 47 -1.37 -3.06 8.48
N CYS A 48 -1.43 -2.10 9.40
CA CYS A 48 -0.34 -1.83 10.31
C CYS A 48 -0.03 -3.00 11.26
N LEU A 49 -1.06 -3.54 11.94
CA LEU A 49 -0.88 -4.65 12.87
C LEU A 49 -0.56 -5.96 12.16
N GLY A 50 -1.24 -6.23 11.05
CA GLY A 50 -0.96 -7.38 10.19
C GLY A 50 0.47 -7.33 9.64
N GLY A 51 0.93 -6.15 9.26
CA GLY A 51 2.29 -5.97 8.77
C GLY A 51 3.32 -6.22 9.85
N ALA A 52 3.12 -5.64 11.04
CA ALA A 52 4.08 -5.75 12.13
C ALA A 52 4.22 -7.18 12.66
N PHE A 53 3.11 -7.84 12.99
CA PHE A 53 3.13 -9.19 13.51
C PHE A 53 3.43 -10.24 12.44
N GLY A 54 2.98 -10.02 11.20
CA GLY A 54 3.34 -10.88 10.08
C GLY A 54 4.84 -10.84 9.79
N LEU A 55 5.44 -9.66 9.79
CA LEU A 55 6.89 -9.50 9.59
C LEU A 55 7.68 -10.09 10.76
N LYS A 56 7.23 -9.92 12.01
CA LYS A 56 7.83 -10.57 13.18
C LYS A 56 7.89 -12.09 13.01
N GLU A 57 6.78 -12.72 12.61
CA GLU A 57 6.71 -14.17 12.38
C GLU A 57 7.60 -14.64 11.22
N VAL A 58 7.64 -13.88 10.11
CA VAL A 58 8.53 -14.19 8.98
C VAL A 58 9.99 -14.12 9.40
N ILE A 59 10.44 -13.00 9.98
CA ILE A 59 11.84 -12.83 10.36
C ILE A 59 12.24 -13.90 11.40
N LYS A 60 11.37 -14.22 12.35
CA LYS A 60 11.62 -15.29 13.34
C LYS A 60 11.80 -16.66 12.69
N SER A 61 11.03 -16.96 11.64
CA SER A 61 11.18 -18.20 10.88
C SER A 61 12.49 -18.27 10.09
N GLN A 62 12.97 -17.11 9.59
CA GLN A 62 14.19 -17.03 8.77
C GLN A 62 15.47 -16.93 9.62
N TYR A 63 15.39 -16.36 10.83
CA TYR A 63 16.54 -16.14 11.70
C TYR A 63 16.23 -16.50 13.16
N LEU A 64 16.55 -17.74 13.54
CA LEU A 64 16.32 -18.24 14.90
C LEU A 64 17.09 -17.48 16.00
N SER A 65 18.19 -16.83 15.65
CA SER A 65 19.08 -16.15 16.61
C SER A 65 18.81 -14.66 16.79
N LYS A 66 17.82 -14.09 16.08
CA LYS A 66 17.53 -12.65 16.14
C LYS A 66 16.44 -12.34 17.16
N ASN A 67 16.58 -11.22 17.83
CA ASN A 67 15.59 -10.68 18.74
C ASN A 67 14.70 -9.70 17.97
N ILE A 68 13.38 -9.89 18.04
CA ILE A 68 12.42 -9.13 17.24
C ILE A 68 11.34 -8.59 18.18
N TYR A 69 11.21 -7.27 18.20
CA TYR A 69 10.30 -6.53 19.06
C TYR A 69 9.26 -5.82 18.21
N VAL A 70 7.99 -5.84 18.61
CA VAL A 70 6.94 -4.99 18.08
C VAL A 70 6.51 -4.06 19.21
N VAL A 71 6.79 -2.77 19.09
CA VAL A 71 6.57 -1.80 20.17
C VAL A 71 5.27 -1.01 19.94
N GLY A 72 4.55 -0.73 21.03
CA GLY A 72 3.28 0.00 21.00
C GLY A 72 2.14 -0.79 21.64
N GLU A 73 0.92 -0.51 21.22
CA GLU A 73 -0.29 -1.23 21.62
C GLU A 73 -1.35 -1.22 20.51
N SER A 74 -2.22 -2.23 20.48
CA SER A 74 -3.30 -2.33 19.49
C SER A 74 -4.51 -1.44 19.79
N GLN A 75 -4.54 -0.77 20.95
CA GLN A 75 -5.69 0.02 21.42
C GLN A 75 -7.00 -0.79 21.45
N GLY A 76 -6.90 -2.10 21.70
CA GLY A 76 -8.05 -3.01 21.75
C GLY A 76 -8.60 -3.42 20.38
N VAL A 77 -7.94 -3.04 19.28
CA VAL A 77 -8.30 -3.49 17.92
C VAL A 77 -7.93 -4.97 17.77
N PHE A 78 -8.82 -5.73 17.12
CA PHE A 78 -8.73 -7.19 16.92
C PHE A 78 -8.45 -8.00 18.20
N PRO A 79 -9.29 -7.88 19.26
CA PRO A 79 -9.04 -8.55 20.55
C PRO A 79 -9.09 -10.09 20.48
N TRP A 80 -9.58 -10.61 19.36
CA TRP A 80 -9.66 -12.03 19.04
C TRP A 80 -8.38 -12.58 18.38
N LEU A 81 -7.44 -11.71 18.00
CA LEU A 81 -6.17 -12.10 17.39
C LEU A 81 -5.02 -11.85 18.37
N HIS A 82 -4.18 -12.86 18.58
CA HIS A 82 -3.14 -12.82 19.60
C HIS A 82 -1.95 -11.96 19.18
N MET A 83 -1.85 -10.75 19.75
CA MET A 83 -0.78 -9.79 19.44
C MET A 83 -0.04 -9.39 20.72
N GLU A 84 1.17 -9.90 20.90
CA GLU A 84 2.03 -9.56 22.05
C GLU A 84 3.03 -8.47 21.66
N PHE A 85 2.81 -7.28 22.21
CA PHE A 85 3.72 -6.15 22.12
C PHE A 85 4.86 -6.28 23.13
N ASP A 86 6.01 -5.74 22.74
CA ASP A 86 7.24 -5.86 23.50
C ASP A 86 7.66 -4.49 24.08
N GLU A 87 8.32 -4.55 25.23
CA GLU A 87 9.10 -3.45 25.79
C GLU A 87 10.58 -3.70 25.47
N LEU A 88 11.31 -2.65 25.10
CA LEU A 88 12.75 -2.78 24.88
C LEU A 88 13.49 -2.91 26.24
N PRO A 89 14.53 -3.76 26.33
CA PRO A 89 15.41 -3.83 27.49
C PRO A 89 15.97 -2.45 27.89
N VAL A 90 16.22 -2.26 29.19
CA VAL A 90 16.76 -0.99 29.72
C VAL A 90 18.12 -0.65 29.11
N ASP A 91 18.94 -1.66 28.83
CA ASP A 91 20.27 -1.58 28.24
C ASP A 91 20.29 -1.86 26.73
N PHE A 92 19.16 -1.65 26.04
CA PHE A 92 19.03 -1.90 24.61
C PHE A 92 20.05 -1.11 23.77
N ASN A 93 20.80 -1.83 22.93
CA ASN A 93 21.81 -1.25 22.06
C ASN A 93 21.21 -0.83 20.71
N PHE A 94 20.78 0.44 20.61
CA PHE A 94 20.19 1.02 19.40
C PHE A 94 21.14 0.98 18.18
N GLU A 95 22.45 1.11 18.38
CA GLU A 95 23.43 1.14 17.27
C GLU A 95 23.56 -0.21 16.58
N ASN A 96 23.23 -1.30 17.29
CA ASN A 96 23.19 -2.66 16.75
C ASN A 96 21.75 -3.14 16.44
N ALA A 97 20.83 -2.20 16.25
CA ALA A 97 19.43 -2.48 15.95
C ALA A 97 18.96 -1.85 14.65
N VAL A 98 18.03 -2.54 13.97
CA VAL A 98 17.25 -1.96 12.87
C VAL A 98 15.88 -1.56 13.38
N ALA A 99 15.49 -0.30 13.15
CA ALA A 99 14.11 0.12 13.27
C ALA A 99 13.39 -0.08 11.94
N ILE A 100 12.24 -0.76 11.94
CA ILE A 100 11.35 -0.92 10.79
C ILE A 100 10.05 -0.20 11.09
N ILE A 101 9.78 0.88 10.38
CA ILE A 101 8.53 1.64 10.48
C ILE A 101 7.62 1.18 9.36
N LEU A 102 6.49 0.60 9.73
CA LEU A 102 5.48 0.12 8.79
C LEU A 102 4.32 1.10 8.75
N ASP A 103 3.84 1.34 7.53
CA ASP A 103 2.55 1.98 7.29
C ASP A 103 2.41 3.40 7.88
N SER A 104 3.55 4.10 7.96
CA SER A 104 3.61 5.49 8.42
C SER A 104 4.84 6.20 7.88
N GLY A 105 4.66 7.44 7.44
CA GLY A 105 5.73 8.36 7.09
C GLY A 105 5.92 9.54 8.03
N VAL A 106 5.08 9.69 9.05
CA VAL A 106 5.10 10.86 9.93
C VAL A 106 5.36 10.39 11.35
N GLY A 107 6.43 10.87 11.97
CA GLY A 107 6.87 10.46 13.30
C GLY A 107 5.84 10.75 14.39
N THR A 108 5.03 11.82 14.27
CA THR A 108 3.92 12.06 15.22
C THR A 108 2.79 11.05 15.09
N ARG A 109 2.66 10.38 13.94
CA ARG A 109 1.70 9.30 13.70
C ARG A 109 2.28 7.92 13.96
N THR A 110 3.52 7.80 14.43
CA THR A 110 4.15 6.53 14.77
C THR A 110 4.18 6.37 16.29
N GLN A 111 3.62 5.28 16.82
CA GLN A 111 3.61 5.04 18.26
C GLN A 111 5.04 4.96 18.79
N ARG A 112 5.23 5.52 19.99
CA ARG A 112 6.52 5.55 20.72
C ARG A 112 7.68 6.18 19.94
N PHE A 113 7.40 6.86 18.82
CA PHE A 113 8.43 7.51 18.02
C PHE A 113 9.20 8.57 18.82
N GLN A 114 8.49 9.36 19.64
CA GLN A 114 9.14 10.37 20.50
C GLN A 114 10.14 9.74 21.48
N GLU A 115 9.76 8.63 22.09
CA GLU A 115 10.56 7.90 23.09
C GLU A 115 11.87 7.33 22.50
N TYR A 116 11.80 6.88 21.25
CA TYR A 116 12.85 6.10 20.60
C TYR A 116 13.64 6.84 19.50
N PHE A 117 13.13 7.94 18.97
CA PHE A 117 13.80 8.72 17.92
C PHE A 117 14.13 10.16 18.33
N LYS A 118 13.35 10.81 19.21
CA LYS A 118 13.49 12.26 19.48
C LYS A 118 14.44 12.64 20.63
N ASN A 119 14.96 11.68 21.38
CA ASN A 119 16.12 11.92 22.28
C ASN A 119 17.42 11.98 21.46
N LEU A 120 17.51 13.02 20.62
CA LEU A 120 18.40 13.19 19.46
C LEU A 120 19.90 13.40 19.79
N GLY A 121 20.34 13.11 21.01
CA GLY A 121 21.75 13.17 21.40
C GLY A 121 22.37 11.82 21.81
N THR A 122 21.56 10.79 22.06
CA THR A 122 22.04 9.57 22.75
C THR A 122 21.60 8.25 22.13
N LYS A 123 20.53 8.21 21.32
CA LYS A 123 20.02 6.98 20.70
C LYS A 123 20.22 7.04 19.18
N LYS A 124 21.27 6.40 18.69
CA LYS A 124 21.54 6.26 17.25
C LYS A 124 21.15 4.86 16.81
N TRP A 125 20.15 4.76 15.94
CA TRP A 125 19.79 3.48 15.32
C TRP A 125 20.90 3.00 14.38
N GLY A 126 21.12 1.70 14.35
CA GLY A 126 22.02 1.06 13.39
C GLY A 126 21.54 1.28 11.95
N ALA A 127 20.25 1.12 11.72
CA ALA A 127 19.56 1.56 10.49
C ALA A 127 18.07 1.79 10.74
N VAL A 128 17.44 2.60 9.89
CA VAL A 128 16.00 2.87 9.87
C VAL A 128 15.42 2.52 8.50
N ILE A 129 14.46 1.59 8.49
CA ILE A 129 13.77 1.11 7.29
C ILE A 129 12.31 1.58 7.33
N ARG A 130 11.78 2.06 6.21
CA ARG A 130 10.36 2.38 6.04
C ARG A 130 9.73 1.53 4.93
N ILE A 131 8.56 0.95 5.20
CA ILE A 131 7.72 0.29 4.20
C ILE A 131 6.31 0.87 4.34
N ASP A 132 5.79 1.45 3.28
CA ASP A 132 4.55 2.21 3.33
C ASP A 132 3.89 2.23 1.94
N HIS A 133 2.57 2.39 1.91
CA HIS A 133 1.82 2.62 0.68
C HIS A 133 1.16 4.00 0.66
N HIS A 134 1.31 4.80 1.72
CA HIS A 134 0.84 6.17 1.74
C HIS A 134 1.81 7.12 1.03
N ASP A 135 1.30 7.95 0.11
CA ASP A 135 2.03 9.09 -0.45
C ASP A 135 2.07 10.25 0.58
N SER A 136 2.72 10.01 1.73
CA SER A 136 2.83 10.99 2.82
C SER A 136 4.16 11.72 2.82
N HIS A 137 4.17 12.95 3.34
CA HIS A 137 5.42 13.64 3.69
C HIS A 137 6.22 12.81 4.71
N LEU A 138 7.55 12.86 4.60
CA LEU A 138 8.48 12.18 5.49
C LEU A 138 9.17 13.22 6.39
N ASP A 139 9.04 13.08 7.71
CA ASP A 139 9.61 14.02 8.71
C ASP A 139 10.77 13.40 9.51
N PHE A 140 11.27 12.23 9.11
CA PHE A 140 12.42 11.56 9.72
C PHE A 140 13.34 10.90 8.70
N TYR A 141 14.57 10.58 9.11
CA TYR A 141 15.57 9.94 8.26
C TYR A 141 15.33 8.43 8.11
N THR A 142 15.57 7.89 6.91
CA THR A 142 15.52 6.45 6.60
C THR A 142 16.73 6.04 5.77
N ASP A 143 17.40 4.96 6.15
CA ASP A 143 18.49 4.33 5.38
C ASP A 143 17.96 3.54 4.18
N LEU A 144 16.75 2.98 4.30
CA LEU A 144 16.08 2.24 3.24
C LEU A 144 14.57 2.50 3.29
N ALA A 145 13.95 2.82 2.15
CA ALA A 145 12.51 3.05 2.09
C ALA A 145 11.89 2.42 0.84
N TRP A 146 10.70 1.85 1.00
CA TRP A 146 9.83 1.49 -0.11
C TRP A 146 8.44 2.08 0.12
N VAL A 147 8.17 3.19 -0.55
CA VAL A 147 6.89 3.90 -0.53
C VAL A 147 6.23 3.77 -1.90
N ASP A 148 5.07 3.12 -1.98
CA ASP A 148 4.39 2.96 -3.26
C ASP A 148 2.85 2.90 -3.11
N GLY A 149 2.20 4.05 -3.29
CA GLY A 149 0.72 4.15 -3.29
C GLY A 149 -0.02 3.47 -4.42
N SER A 150 0.65 2.67 -5.26
CA SER A 150 -0.05 1.74 -6.14
C SER A 150 -0.44 0.42 -5.44
N TYR A 151 0.04 0.16 -4.22
CA TYR A 151 -0.38 -0.99 -3.42
C TYR A 151 -1.62 -0.63 -2.60
N ALA A 152 -2.58 -1.54 -2.58
CA ALA A 152 -3.80 -1.40 -1.76
C ALA A 152 -3.55 -1.60 -0.26
N ALA A 153 -2.35 -2.01 0.14
CA ALA A 153 -1.95 -2.31 1.52
C ALA A 153 -0.42 -2.47 1.61
N CYS A 154 0.21 -1.98 2.68
CA CYS A 154 1.57 -2.28 3.10
C CYS A 154 1.81 -3.80 3.27
N CYS A 155 0.84 -4.54 3.81
CA CYS A 155 0.90 -6.01 3.90
C CYS A 155 1.09 -6.69 2.54
N ALA A 156 0.58 -6.11 1.45
CA ALA A 156 0.84 -6.63 0.10
C ALA A 156 2.33 -6.48 -0.27
N GLN A 157 2.96 -5.35 0.05
CA GLN A 157 4.41 -5.17 -0.12
C GLN A 157 5.20 -6.20 0.70
N LEU A 158 4.76 -6.50 1.93
CA LEU A 158 5.41 -7.49 2.81
C LEU A 158 5.29 -8.93 2.27
N VAL A 159 4.13 -9.33 1.73
CA VAL A 159 4.00 -10.61 1.01
C VAL A 159 4.92 -10.65 -0.21
N GLN A 160 5.05 -9.53 -0.93
CA GLN A 160 5.96 -9.45 -2.08
C GLN A 160 7.43 -9.54 -1.70
N ILE A 161 7.83 -9.02 -0.54
CA ILE A 161 9.19 -9.22 0.01
C ILE A 161 9.44 -10.71 0.23
N CYS A 162 8.50 -11.40 0.89
CA CYS A 162 8.61 -12.84 1.15
C CYS A 162 8.72 -13.63 -0.16
N ASP A 163 7.90 -13.28 -1.14
CA ASP A 163 7.92 -13.90 -2.47
C ASP A 163 9.23 -13.64 -3.21
N TYR A 164 9.76 -12.42 -3.18
CA TYR A 164 11.03 -12.10 -3.84
C TYR A 164 12.20 -12.91 -3.28
N TYR A 165 12.29 -13.03 -1.95
CA TYR A 165 13.36 -13.80 -1.30
C TYR A 165 13.07 -15.29 -1.18
N GLN A 166 11.90 -15.75 -1.63
CA GLN A 166 11.42 -17.12 -1.43
C GLN A 166 11.44 -17.52 0.06
N TRP A 167 11.13 -16.57 0.95
CA TRP A 167 11.02 -16.84 2.38
C TRP A 167 9.76 -17.65 2.67
N GLU A 168 9.88 -18.54 3.63
CA GLU A 168 8.75 -19.33 4.11
C GLU A 168 7.74 -18.40 4.80
N LEU A 169 6.53 -18.35 4.24
CA LEU A 169 5.41 -17.68 4.85
C LEU A 169 4.61 -18.71 5.64
N ASN A 170 4.87 -18.82 6.95
CA ASN A 170 4.11 -19.73 7.81
C ASN A 170 2.64 -19.27 7.96
N CYS A 171 1.75 -20.16 8.42
CA CYS A 171 0.31 -19.86 8.51
C CYS A 171 -0.01 -18.65 9.39
N LYS A 172 0.77 -18.38 10.45
CA LYS A 172 0.56 -17.21 11.32
C LYS A 172 0.88 -15.93 10.57
N ALA A 173 2.06 -15.84 9.97
CA ALA A 173 2.46 -14.70 9.14
C ALA A 173 1.48 -14.47 7.98
N ALA A 174 1.08 -15.55 7.31
CA ALA A 174 0.09 -15.51 6.24
C ALA A 174 -1.25 -14.92 6.70
N THR A 175 -1.73 -15.33 7.87
CA THR A 175 -2.97 -14.82 8.46
C THR A 175 -2.87 -13.33 8.80
N TYR A 176 -1.75 -12.89 9.39
CA TYR A 176 -1.52 -11.46 9.66
C TYR A 176 -1.47 -10.61 8.39
N PHE A 177 -0.71 -11.01 7.38
CA PHE A 177 -0.67 -10.25 6.13
C PHE A 177 -2.01 -10.25 5.40
N PHE A 178 -2.75 -11.36 5.45
CA PHE A 178 -4.07 -11.43 4.82
C PHE A 178 -5.11 -10.56 5.55
N LEU A 179 -5.00 -10.38 6.87
CA LEU A 179 -5.80 -9.40 7.62
C LEU A 179 -5.60 -8.01 7.03
N GLY A 180 -4.36 -7.55 6.92
CA GLY A 180 -4.04 -6.22 6.40
C GLY A 180 -4.51 -5.99 4.97
N ILE A 181 -4.18 -6.93 4.08
CA ILE A 181 -4.65 -6.86 2.69
C ILE A 181 -6.18 -6.82 2.64
N MET A 182 -6.88 -7.59 3.47
CA MET A 182 -8.35 -7.61 3.46
C MET A 182 -8.97 -6.32 4.01
N THR A 183 -8.48 -5.79 5.13
CA THR A 183 -9.05 -4.59 5.74
C THR A 183 -8.82 -3.36 4.88
N ASP A 184 -7.61 -3.20 4.36
CA ASP A 184 -7.21 -1.98 3.67
C ASP A 184 -7.69 -1.92 2.22
N SER A 185 -7.93 -3.09 1.62
CA SER A 185 -8.68 -3.19 0.36
C SER A 185 -10.21 -3.13 0.53
N SER A 186 -10.72 -2.92 1.74
CA SER A 186 -12.15 -2.96 2.05
C SER A 186 -12.82 -4.25 1.55
N PHE A 187 -12.25 -5.42 1.90
CA PHE A 187 -12.65 -6.73 1.37
C PHE A 187 -12.59 -6.82 -0.16
N PHE A 188 -11.53 -6.26 -0.76
CA PHE A 188 -11.29 -6.23 -2.20
C PHE A 188 -12.32 -5.44 -3.02
N THR A 189 -12.95 -4.44 -2.42
CA THR A 189 -14.00 -3.64 -3.08
C THR A 189 -13.57 -2.24 -3.47
N ASN A 190 -12.49 -1.71 -2.90
CA ASN A 190 -12.02 -0.36 -3.23
C ASN A 190 -11.25 -0.31 -4.56
N THR A 191 -11.02 0.91 -5.06
CA THR A 191 -10.40 1.18 -6.37
C THR A 191 -8.92 0.86 -6.44
N ASP A 192 -8.25 0.73 -5.29
CA ASP A 192 -6.81 0.43 -5.21
C ASP A 192 -6.53 -1.07 -5.41
N VAL A 193 -7.57 -1.90 -5.35
CA VAL A 193 -7.48 -3.33 -5.65
C VAL A 193 -7.05 -3.52 -7.10
N SER A 194 -5.86 -4.08 -7.25
CA SER A 194 -5.27 -4.43 -8.53
C SER A 194 -5.14 -5.95 -8.67
N PRO A 195 -4.88 -6.47 -9.88
CA PRO A 195 -4.53 -7.88 -10.07
C PRO A 195 -3.38 -8.32 -9.19
N ARG A 196 -2.39 -7.44 -8.98
CA ARG A 196 -1.27 -7.66 -8.06
C ARG A 196 -1.76 -7.87 -6.63
N THR A 197 -2.70 -7.06 -6.14
CA THR A 197 -3.31 -7.22 -4.81
C THR A 197 -3.93 -8.61 -4.66
N LEU A 198 -4.72 -9.04 -5.64
CA LEU A 198 -5.38 -10.36 -5.63
C LEU A 198 -4.38 -11.52 -5.69
N VAL A 199 -3.31 -11.40 -6.50
CA VAL A 199 -2.26 -12.41 -6.58
C VAL A 199 -1.51 -12.54 -5.25
N LEU A 200 -1.14 -11.43 -4.61
CA LEU A 200 -0.46 -11.45 -3.31
C LEU A 200 -1.37 -11.99 -2.20
N ALA A 201 -2.64 -11.62 -2.20
CA ALA A 201 -3.66 -12.19 -1.31
C ALA A 201 -3.78 -13.71 -1.51
N ALA A 202 -3.81 -14.19 -2.76
CA ALA A 202 -3.84 -15.61 -3.08
C ALA A 202 -2.57 -16.36 -2.62
N LYS A 203 -1.40 -15.71 -2.64
CA LYS A 203 -0.16 -16.28 -2.08
C LYS A 203 -0.26 -16.45 -0.57
N ALA A 204 -0.78 -15.47 0.16
CA ALA A 204 -1.03 -15.60 1.60
C ALA A 204 -2.05 -16.71 1.91
N LEU A 205 -3.13 -16.81 1.14
CA LEU A 205 -4.09 -17.93 1.27
C LEU A 205 -3.45 -19.29 1.01
N ARG A 206 -2.63 -19.42 -0.03
CA ARG A 206 -1.91 -20.66 -0.35
C ARG A 206 -0.93 -21.04 0.76
N ALA A 207 -0.35 -20.07 1.44
CA ALA A 207 0.51 -20.24 2.60
C ALA A 207 -0.24 -20.60 3.90
N GLY A 208 -1.57 -20.71 3.85
CA GLY A 208 -2.39 -21.16 4.98
C GLY A 208 -2.98 -20.04 5.83
N ALA A 209 -3.17 -18.84 5.28
CA ALA A 209 -3.91 -17.78 5.96
C ALA A 209 -5.34 -18.24 6.33
N ASP A 210 -5.73 -18.09 7.60
CA ASP A 210 -7.06 -18.48 8.08
C ASP A 210 -8.11 -17.41 7.73
N ARG A 211 -8.51 -17.40 6.46
CA ARG A 211 -9.53 -16.49 5.94
C ARG A 211 -10.86 -16.63 6.68
N GLU A 212 -11.26 -17.85 7.02
CA GLU A 212 -12.55 -18.06 7.67
C GLU A 212 -12.57 -17.44 9.06
N PHE A 213 -11.53 -17.68 9.86
CA PHE A 213 -11.35 -17.02 11.15
C PHE A 213 -11.38 -15.49 11.03
N LEU A 214 -10.62 -14.93 10.08
CA LEU A 214 -10.57 -13.48 9.87
C LEU A 214 -11.94 -12.91 9.48
N VAL A 215 -12.58 -13.49 8.46
CA VAL A 215 -13.89 -13.03 7.98
C VAL A 215 -14.94 -13.14 9.08
N ASN A 216 -14.99 -14.27 9.79
CA ASN A 216 -15.95 -14.49 10.86
C ASN A 216 -15.76 -13.47 11.99
N ASN A 217 -14.54 -13.10 12.34
CA ASN A 217 -14.32 -12.13 13.41
C ASN A 217 -14.44 -10.68 12.96
N LEU A 218 -14.01 -10.32 11.74
CA LEU A 218 -14.15 -8.97 11.19
C LEU A 218 -15.61 -8.60 10.92
N LYS A 219 -16.45 -9.57 10.55
CA LYS A 219 -17.88 -9.34 10.28
C LYS A 219 -18.77 -9.49 11.50
N ARG A 220 -18.23 -9.95 12.64
CA ARG A 220 -19.00 -10.00 13.89
C ARG A 220 -19.36 -8.58 14.30
N THR A 221 -20.62 -8.42 14.68
CA THR A 221 -21.17 -7.19 15.22
C THR A 221 -21.92 -7.54 16.49
N THR A 222 -22.05 -6.59 17.41
CA THR A 222 -22.79 -6.81 18.65
C THR A 222 -24.27 -6.53 18.45
N LYS A 223 -25.10 -7.07 19.34
CA LYS A 223 -26.54 -6.77 19.34
C LYS A 223 -26.79 -5.26 19.42
N THR A 224 -26.05 -4.54 20.27
CA THR A 224 -26.14 -3.08 20.43
C THR A 224 -25.81 -2.34 19.13
N GLU A 225 -24.79 -2.77 18.39
CA GLU A 225 -24.46 -2.17 17.10
C GLU A 225 -25.54 -2.45 16.03
N ILE A 226 -26.11 -3.66 16.02
CA ILE A 226 -27.27 -3.98 15.17
C ILE A 226 -28.47 -3.08 15.52
N GLU A 227 -28.78 -2.90 16.80
CA GLU A 227 -29.87 -2.04 17.26
C GLU A 227 -29.64 -0.57 16.89
N LEU A 228 -28.40 -0.08 16.97
CA LEU A 228 -28.02 1.24 16.47
C LEU A 228 -28.25 1.37 14.96
N ARG A 229 -27.82 0.39 14.16
CA ARG A 229 -28.07 0.41 12.72
C ARG A 229 -29.57 0.40 12.41
N SER A 230 -30.35 -0.40 13.14
CA SER A 230 -31.81 -0.39 13.04
C SER A 230 -32.40 0.98 13.39
N GLN A 231 -31.88 1.64 14.43
CA GLN A 231 -32.29 2.99 14.82
C GLN A 231 -32.03 4.00 13.70
N ILE A 232 -30.86 3.95 13.06
CA ILE A 232 -30.52 4.83 11.93
C ILE A 232 -31.45 4.53 10.73
N LEU A 233 -31.55 3.25 10.32
CA LEU A 233 -32.34 2.82 9.15
C LEU A 233 -33.84 3.02 9.30
N SER A 234 -34.36 3.07 10.52
CA SER A 234 -35.80 3.29 10.76
C SER A 234 -36.18 4.76 10.85
N ASN A 235 -35.20 5.67 10.97
CA ASN A 235 -35.46 7.08 11.28
C ASN A 235 -34.71 8.07 10.37
N TYR A 236 -34.05 7.60 9.31
CA TYR A 236 -33.45 8.50 8.32
C TYR A 236 -34.52 9.29 7.57
N VAL A 237 -34.12 10.44 7.04
CA VAL A 237 -34.94 11.29 6.18
C VAL A 237 -34.48 11.11 4.75
N GLN A 238 -35.42 10.76 3.87
CA GLN A 238 -35.19 10.67 2.43
C GLN A 238 -35.48 12.02 1.76
N GLU A 239 -34.56 12.46 0.91
CA GLU A 239 -34.67 13.65 0.07
C GLU A 239 -34.45 13.25 -1.41
N GLU A 240 -34.58 14.18 -2.34
CA GLU A 240 -34.31 13.89 -3.76
C GLU A 240 -32.80 13.72 -3.99
N GLY A 241 -32.36 12.51 -4.33
CA GLY A 241 -30.96 12.17 -4.63
C GLY A 241 -30.05 11.95 -3.42
N PHE A 242 -30.55 12.11 -2.19
CA PHE A 242 -29.78 11.82 -0.99
C PHE A 242 -30.65 11.49 0.22
N ASN A 243 -30.01 10.93 1.25
CA ASN A 243 -30.65 10.71 2.54
C ASN A 243 -29.77 11.24 3.69
N TRP A 244 -30.38 11.42 4.85
CA TRP A 244 -29.62 11.83 6.03
C TRP A 244 -30.24 11.37 7.34
N TYR A 245 -29.42 11.28 8.39
CA TYR A 245 -29.89 11.01 9.75
C TYR A 245 -29.19 11.92 10.76
N PHE A 246 -29.94 12.40 11.75
CA PHE A 246 -29.39 13.12 12.89
C PHE A 246 -29.49 12.28 14.17
N MET A 247 -28.33 11.88 14.68
CA MET A 247 -28.16 11.15 15.91
C MET A 247 -27.98 12.11 17.07
N LYS A 248 -29.07 12.37 17.79
CA LYS A 248 -29.09 13.17 19.03
C LYS A 248 -28.30 12.51 20.17
N LYS A 249 -27.91 13.31 21.15
CA LYS A 249 -27.08 12.91 22.29
C LYS A 249 -27.64 11.70 23.07
N ASP A 250 -28.95 11.63 23.27
CA ASP A 250 -29.58 10.51 23.99
C ASP A 250 -29.42 9.17 23.24
N ILE A 251 -29.43 9.20 21.90
CA ILE A 251 -29.16 8.04 21.06
C ILE A 251 -27.66 7.73 21.04
N VAL A 252 -26.80 8.75 20.96
CA VAL A 252 -25.35 8.58 21.05
C VAL A 252 -24.98 7.85 22.34
N ASP A 253 -25.47 8.33 23.48
CA ASP A 253 -25.15 7.77 24.80
C ASP A 253 -25.70 6.35 24.97
N ARG A 254 -26.92 6.10 24.48
CA ARG A 254 -27.55 4.77 24.55
C ARG A 254 -26.74 3.69 23.84
N TYR A 255 -26.10 4.03 22.72
CA TYR A 255 -25.40 3.06 21.86
C TYR A 255 -23.87 3.23 21.88
N ALA A 256 -23.32 3.96 22.85
CA ALA A 256 -21.88 4.08 23.03
C ALA A 256 -21.24 2.70 23.35
N PRO A 257 -19.99 2.44 22.92
CA PRO A 257 -19.13 3.33 22.13
C PRO A 257 -19.41 3.29 20.62
N TYR A 258 -20.30 2.41 20.14
CA TYR A 258 -20.52 2.18 18.70
C TYR A 258 -21.04 3.42 17.97
N SER A 259 -21.90 4.21 18.60
CA SER A 259 -22.39 5.50 18.10
C SER A 259 -21.29 6.53 17.85
N LEU A 260 -20.17 6.45 18.57
CA LEU A 260 -19.05 7.37 18.46
C LEU A 260 -18.09 7.00 17.31
N THR A 261 -18.20 5.78 16.78
CA THR A 261 -17.38 5.31 15.65
C THR A 261 -17.71 6.06 14.35
N GLY A 262 -16.69 6.36 13.53
CA GLY A 262 -16.87 7.07 12.26
C GLY A 262 -17.59 6.27 11.17
N ASN A 263 -17.77 4.97 11.37
CA ASN A 263 -18.30 4.06 10.36
C ASN A 263 -19.83 4.07 10.25
N GLN A 264 -20.57 4.67 11.18
CA GLN A 264 -22.04 4.59 11.16
C GLN A 264 -22.66 5.28 9.95
N VAL A 265 -21.96 6.23 9.32
CA VAL A 265 -22.43 6.89 8.09
C VAL A 265 -22.63 5.90 6.95
N SER A 266 -21.88 4.79 6.88
CA SER A 266 -22.07 3.78 5.83
C SER A 266 -23.40 3.02 5.95
N THR A 267 -24.04 3.05 7.12
CA THR A 267 -25.38 2.46 7.34
C THR A 267 -26.42 3.08 6.42
N LEU A 268 -26.22 4.32 5.99
CA LEU A 268 -27.10 5.08 5.10
C LEU A 268 -26.77 4.91 3.60
N GLY A 269 -25.70 4.20 3.27
CA GLY A 269 -25.22 4.05 1.90
C GLY A 269 -26.03 3.03 1.07
N TYR A 270 -25.82 3.07 -0.24
CA TYR A 270 -26.32 2.08 -1.22
C TYR A 270 -27.85 1.92 -1.30
N ILE A 271 -28.60 2.98 -0.98
CA ILE A 271 -30.00 3.09 -1.39
C ILE A 271 -30.00 3.55 -2.85
N GLU A 272 -30.67 2.80 -3.73
CA GLU A 272 -30.62 2.94 -5.19
C GLU A 272 -30.82 4.38 -5.68
N ASP A 273 -31.78 5.09 -5.09
CA ASP A 273 -32.14 6.47 -5.49
C ASP A 273 -31.19 7.56 -4.94
N ASN A 274 -30.12 7.19 -4.23
CA ASN A 274 -29.24 8.12 -3.52
C ASN A 274 -27.82 8.14 -4.09
N VAL A 275 -27.37 9.32 -4.50
CA VAL A 275 -25.99 9.57 -4.94
C VAL A 275 -25.09 10.05 -3.80
N MET A 276 -25.68 10.47 -2.68
CA MET A 276 -24.96 10.81 -1.45
C MET A 276 -25.78 10.57 -0.18
N TRP A 277 -25.12 10.58 0.96
CA TRP A 277 -25.76 10.48 2.27
C TRP A 277 -24.99 11.21 3.36
N ILE A 278 -25.70 11.63 4.41
CA ILE A 278 -25.16 12.48 5.48
C ILE A 278 -25.54 11.93 6.85
N LEU A 279 -24.55 11.79 7.73
CA LEU A 279 -24.78 11.49 9.14
C LEU A 279 -24.35 12.68 10.00
N PHE A 280 -25.29 13.19 10.79
CA PHE A 280 -25.05 14.19 11.83
C PHE A 280 -25.00 13.50 13.19
N VAL A 281 -23.96 13.74 13.98
CA VAL A 281 -23.79 13.15 15.32
C VAL A 281 -23.51 14.24 16.34
N GLU A 282 -24.41 14.40 17.30
CA GLU A 282 -24.26 15.34 18.41
C GLU A 282 -23.11 14.92 19.34
N GLN A 283 -22.20 15.86 19.64
CA GLN A 283 -21.07 15.68 20.54
C GLN A 283 -21.41 16.16 21.96
N GLU A 284 -20.56 15.84 22.94
CA GLU A 284 -20.74 16.25 24.33
C GLU A 284 -20.84 17.76 24.54
N ASP A 285 -20.12 18.54 23.72
CA ASP A 285 -20.09 20.00 23.77
C ASP A 285 -21.23 20.68 22.97
N GLY A 286 -22.16 19.89 22.45
CA GLY A 286 -23.28 20.35 21.62
C GLY A 286 -22.93 20.61 20.15
N THR A 287 -21.66 20.47 19.76
CA THR A 287 -21.28 20.52 18.35
C THR A 287 -21.77 19.31 17.58
N ILE A 288 -21.91 19.43 16.26
CA ILE A 288 -22.42 18.34 15.41
C ILE A 288 -21.32 17.87 14.46
N ARG A 289 -20.82 16.67 14.69
CA ARG A 289 -19.93 15.99 13.75
C ARG A 289 -20.75 15.55 12.55
N THR A 290 -20.44 16.13 11.38
CA THR A 290 -21.15 15.88 10.13
C THR A 290 -20.27 15.08 9.19
N SER A 291 -20.76 13.94 8.72
CA SER A 291 -20.06 13.06 7.79
C SER A 291 -20.83 12.98 6.47
N PHE A 292 -20.16 13.34 5.37
CA PHE A 292 -20.68 13.26 4.01
C PHE A 292 -20.07 12.06 3.29
N ARG A 293 -20.87 11.36 2.51
CA ARG A 293 -20.43 10.30 1.61
C ARG A 293 -21.18 10.40 0.29
N SER A 294 -20.51 10.04 -0.80
CA SER A 294 -21.11 10.01 -2.14
C SER A 294 -20.62 8.84 -2.97
N ILE A 295 -21.36 8.58 -4.03
CA ILE A 295 -21.05 7.58 -5.05
C ILE A 295 -20.47 8.29 -6.28
N GLY A 296 -19.58 7.61 -7.01
CA GLY A 296 -19.12 8.08 -8.32
C GLY A 296 -18.24 9.32 -8.21
N ARG A 297 -18.53 10.33 -9.03
CA ARG A 297 -17.71 11.54 -9.19
C ARG A 297 -18.18 12.73 -8.36
N LEU A 298 -19.29 12.60 -7.63
CA LEU A 298 -19.86 13.68 -6.86
C LEU A 298 -18.93 14.09 -5.70
N ASP A 299 -18.30 15.26 -5.82
CA ASP A 299 -17.31 15.74 -4.85
C ASP A 299 -17.95 16.36 -3.60
N VAL A 300 -18.11 15.55 -2.55
CA VAL A 300 -18.63 16.00 -1.25
C VAL A 300 -17.59 16.74 -0.41
N LYS A 301 -16.32 16.77 -0.82
CA LYS A 301 -15.28 17.56 -0.15
C LYS A 301 -15.61 19.04 -0.22
N VAL A 302 -16.07 19.52 -1.36
CA VAL A 302 -16.45 20.93 -1.58
C VAL A 302 -17.53 21.36 -0.58
N LEU A 303 -18.54 20.51 -0.37
CA LEU A 303 -19.57 20.75 0.64
C LEU A 303 -18.98 20.84 2.04
N ALA A 304 -18.08 19.91 2.41
CA ALA A 304 -17.45 19.94 3.72
C ALA A 304 -16.60 21.20 3.95
N GLU A 305 -15.83 21.64 2.95
CA GLU A 305 -15.00 22.84 3.02
C GLU A 305 -15.83 24.12 3.24
N GLU A 306 -17.01 24.23 2.63
CA GLU A 306 -17.93 25.35 2.86
C GLU A 306 -18.42 25.46 4.31
N PHE A 307 -18.50 24.33 5.02
CA PHE A 307 -18.83 24.27 6.44
C PHE A 307 -17.60 24.17 7.36
N GLY A 308 -16.43 24.59 6.87
CA GLY A 308 -15.18 24.66 7.66
C GLY A 308 -14.53 23.29 7.91
N GLY A 309 -14.89 22.29 7.11
CA GLY A 309 -14.36 20.93 7.16
C GLY A 309 -13.39 20.59 6.02
N GLY A 310 -13.36 19.32 5.65
CA GLY A 310 -12.54 18.81 4.54
C GLY A 310 -12.61 17.29 4.41
N GLY A 311 -11.77 16.71 3.54
CA GLY A 311 -11.68 15.26 3.34
C GLY A 311 -11.33 14.88 1.90
N HIS A 312 -11.84 13.72 1.47
CA HIS A 312 -11.70 13.20 0.11
C HIS A 312 -12.99 13.40 -0.69
N THR A 313 -12.88 13.28 -2.02
CA THR A 313 -13.99 13.47 -2.98
C THR A 313 -15.27 12.74 -2.57
N ASN A 314 -15.18 11.49 -2.13
CA ASN A 314 -16.35 10.67 -1.77
C ASN A 314 -16.56 10.50 -0.26
N ALA A 315 -15.69 11.09 0.56
CA ALA A 315 -15.71 10.94 2.01
C ALA A 315 -15.12 12.16 2.70
N ALA A 316 -15.98 13.05 3.16
CA ALA A 316 -15.59 14.30 3.81
C ALA A 316 -16.41 14.54 5.09
N GLY A 317 -16.00 15.52 5.88
CA GLY A 317 -16.70 15.86 7.11
C GLY A 317 -16.43 17.28 7.60
N ALA A 318 -17.32 17.77 8.45
CA ALA A 318 -17.28 19.08 9.07
C ALA A 318 -17.79 19.02 10.52
N ILE A 319 -17.52 20.05 11.31
CA ILE A 319 -18.06 20.20 12.66
C ILE A 319 -18.95 21.45 12.67
N LEU A 320 -20.25 21.28 12.86
CA LEU A 320 -21.18 22.40 12.98
C LEU A 320 -21.26 22.86 14.43
N PRO A 321 -21.51 24.15 14.68
CA PRO A 321 -21.61 24.68 16.04
C PRO A 321 -22.86 24.21 16.81
N GLY A 322 -23.89 23.68 16.14
CA GLY A 322 -25.12 23.22 16.78
C GLY A 322 -26.15 22.62 15.81
N GLU A 323 -27.20 22.01 16.36
CA GLU A 323 -28.31 21.38 15.62
C GLU A 323 -29.04 22.37 14.69
N ASP A 324 -29.11 23.65 15.07
CA ASP A 324 -29.76 24.72 14.31
C ASP A 324 -29.15 24.95 12.91
N LYS A 325 -27.93 24.46 12.69
CA LYS A 325 -27.23 24.51 11.40
C LYS A 325 -27.54 23.37 10.46
N ILE A 326 -28.18 22.29 10.91
CA ILE A 326 -28.52 21.15 10.04
C ILE A 326 -29.38 21.59 8.84
N PRO A 327 -30.46 22.38 8.98
CA PRO A 327 -31.26 22.83 7.84
C PRO A 327 -30.47 23.62 6.78
N GLU A 328 -29.43 24.37 7.20
CA GLU A 328 -28.54 25.12 6.30
C GLU A 328 -27.77 24.15 5.39
N VAL A 329 -27.18 23.10 5.97
CA VAL A 329 -26.48 22.04 5.24
C VAL A 329 -27.42 21.33 4.25
N ILE A 330 -28.62 20.93 4.71
CA ILE A 330 -29.60 20.24 3.87
C ILE A 330 -30.02 21.09 2.66
N ASN A 331 -30.28 22.38 2.86
CA ASN A 331 -30.63 23.29 1.76
C ASN A 331 -29.46 23.52 0.80
N ARG A 332 -28.23 23.59 1.31
CA ARG A 332 -27.03 23.71 0.48
C ARG A 332 -26.82 22.47 -0.38
N VAL A 333 -27.01 21.28 0.17
CA VAL A 333 -26.94 19.99 -0.54
C VAL A 333 -28.00 19.91 -1.63
N LYS A 334 -29.26 20.29 -1.35
CA LYS A 334 -30.32 20.39 -2.37
C LYS A 334 -29.93 21.32 -3.52
N SER A 335 -29.25 22.42 -3.23
CA SER A 335 -28.77 23.35 -4.25
C SER A 335 -27.57 22.80 -5.02
N PHE A 336 -26.67 22.09 -4.33
CA PHE A 336 -25.50 21.44 -4.92
C PHE A 336 -25.91 20.39 -5.94
N LEU A 337 -26.81 19.47 -5.57
CA LEU A 337 -27.30 18.43 -6.47
C LEU A 337 -28.04 19.00 -7.70
N LYS A 338 -28.72 20.15 -7.58
CA LYS A 338 -29.34 20.83 -8.72
C LYS A 338 -28.35 21.49 -9.67
N GLN A 339 -27.15 21.80 -9.18
CA GLN A 339 -26.08 22.45 -9.96
C GLN A 339 -25.13 21.43 -10.57
N SER A 340 -25.03 20.24 -9.98
CA SER A 340 -24.26 19.13 -10.52
C SER A 340 -24.85 18.67 -11.86
N SER A 341 -23.97 18.37 -12.80
CA SER A 341 -24.31 17.82 -14.10
C SER A 341 -24.84 16.39 -13.99
N ALA A 342 -25.57 15.92 -15.00
CA ALA A 342 -26.02 14.52 -15.06
C ALA A 342 -24.83 13.54 -14.95
N GLU A 343 -23.70 13.84 -15.59
CA GLU A 343 -22.45 13.07 -15.53
C GLU A 343 -21.84 12.98 -14.10
N GLU A 344 -22.12 13.96 -13.23
CA GLU A 344 -21.67 13.94 -11.83
C GLU A 344 -22.65 13.21 -10.90
N ILE A 345 -23.91 13.06 -11.31
CA ILE A 345 -25.02 12.44 -10.58
C ILE A 345 -25.25 10.98 -11.05
N GLU A 346 -24.63 10.57 -12.15
CA GLU A 346 -24.79 9.21 -12.69
C GLU A 346 -24.49 8.11 -11.67
N SER A 347 -25.38 7.12 -11.65
CA SER A 347 -25.20 5.92 -10.85
C SER A 347 -23.91 5.21 -11.25
N VAL A 348 -23.31 4.49 -10.32
CA VAL A 348 -22.09 3.71 -10.58
C VAL A 348 -22.24 2.73 -11.74
N ASP A 349 -23.46 2.30 -12.07
CA ASP A 349 -23.70 1.30 -13.10
C ASP A 349 -23.71 1.89 -14.52
N GLU A 350 -24.30 3.07 -14.76
CA GLU A 350 -24.23 3.76 -16.07
C GLU A 350 -22.81 4.23 -16.39
N TYR A 351 -22.10 4.80 -15.41
CA TYR A 351 -20.69 5.15 -15.55
C TYR A 351 -19.80 3.91 -15.79
N ARG A 352 -20.11 2.78 -15.15
CA ARG A 352 -19.40 1.51 -15.40
C ARG A 352 -19.74 0.94 -16.77
N GLU A 353 -20.93 1.17 -17.30
CA GLU A 353 -21.31 0.80 -18.66
C GLU A 353 -20.56 1.66 -19.69
N GLU A 354 -20.51 2.98 -19.52
CA GLU A 354 -19.70 3.86 -20.38
C GLU A 354 -18.20 3.51 -20.32
N LEU A 355 -17.66 3.28 -19.12
CA LEU A 355 -16.27 2.83 -18.96
C LEU A 355 -16.06 1.42 -19.50
N ARG A 356 -17.06 0.54 -19.45
CA ARG A 356 -17.00 -0.79 -20.07
C ARG A 356 -16.97 -0.68 -21.59
N ASP A 357 -17.80 0.18 -22.16
CA ASP A 357 -17.87 0.38 -23.61
C ASP A 357 -16.58 1.03 -24.12
N LEU A 358 -16.04 2.02 -23.40
CA LEU A 358 -14.72 2.60 -23.66
C LEU A 358 -13.56 1.60 -23.44
N ALA A 359 -13.66 0.71 -22.44
CA ALA A 359 -12.66 -0.32 -22.14
C ALA A 359 -12.85 -1.64 -22.93
N MET A 360 -13.93 -1.77 -23.71
CA MET A 360 -14.12 -2.86 -24.67
C MET A 360 -13.40 -2.55 -25.97
N ASP A 361 -13.33 -1.28 -26.38
CA ASP A 361 -12.52 -0.84 -27.51
C ASP A 361 -11.01 -0.88 -27.21
N ASP A 362 -10.62 -0.61 -25.95
CA ASP A 362 -9.27 -0.83 -25.43
C ASP A 362 -9.31 -1.86 -24.29
N ILE A 363 -9.39 -3.14 -24.67
CA ILE A 363 -9.49 -4.32 -23.78
C ILE A 363 -8.75 -4.10 -22.46
N ASN A 364 -9.53 -3.89 -21.38
CA ASN A 364 -9.06 -3.66 -20.01
C ASN A 364 -7.82 -4.51 -19.65
N PRO A 365 -6.59 -3.94 -19.74
CA PRO A 365 -5.35 -4.73 -19.66
C PRO A 365 -5.13 -5.33 -18.28
N ARG A 366 -5.80 -4.78 -17.26
CA ARG A 366 -5.60 -5.18 -15.87
C ARG A 366 -6.21 -6.54 -15.57
N TYR A 367 -7.34 -6.93 -16.17
CA TYR A 367 -8.04 -8.17 -15.77
C TYR A 367 -7.88 -9.33 -16.76
N ARG A 368 -7.03 -9.21 -17.78
CA ARG A 368 -6.79 -10.29 -18.73
C ARG A 368 -5.93 -11.39 -18.07
N LEU A 369 -6.48 -12.59 -17.96
CA LEU A 369 -5.77 -13.79 -17.46
C LEU A 369 -4.77 -14.35 -18.48
N GLU A 370 -5.00 -14.07 -19.77
CA GLU A 370 -4.13 -14.50 -20.86
C GLU A 370 -3.28 -13.33 -21.35
N LEU A 371 -2.03 -13.60 -21.72
CA LEU A 371 -1.18 -12.60 -22.36
C LEU A 371 -1.67 -12.36 -23.81
N THR A 372 -1.64 -11.11 -24.27
CA THR A 372 -1.76 -10.80 -25.71
C THR A 372 -0.65 -11.48 -26.50
N ASP A 373 -0.82 -11.60 -27.82
CA ASP A 373 0.24 -12.17 -28.67
C ASP A 373 1.53 -11.35 -28.65
N GLU A 374 1.45 -10.03 -28.44
CA GLU A 374 2.61 -9.16 -28.26
C GLU A 374 3.29 -9.39 -26.91
N GLU A 375 2.53 -9.51 -25.83
CA GLU A 375 3.06 -9.82 -24.49
C GLU A 375 3.62 -11.25 -24.40
N LYS A 376 3.00 -12.23 -25.07
CA LYS A 376 3.55 -13.59 -25.21
C LYS A 376 4.91 -13.55 -25.91
N LYS A 377 5.04 -12.79 -27.00
CA LYS A 377 6.31 -12.60 -27.70
C LYS A 377 7.35 -11.91 -26.82
N ALA A 378 6.96 -10.85 -26.11
CA ALA A 378 7.86 -10.14 -25.18
C ALA A 378 8.33 -11.05 -24.03
N LEU A 379 7.44 -11.88 -23.48
CA LEU A 379 7.77 -12.86 -22.46
C LEU A 379 8.76 -13.91 -22.97
N GLU A 380 8.58 -14.43 -24.18
CA GLU A 380 9.53 -15.38 -24.77
C GLU A 380 10.90 -14.75 -25.01
N VAL A 381 10.96 -13.49 -25.44
CA VAL A 381 12.22 -12.74 -25.55
C VAL A 381 12.89 -12.58 -24.17
N ALA A 382 12.13 -12.19 -23.14
CA ALA A 382 12.65 -12.04 -21.79
C ALA A 382 13.17 -13.36 -21.21
N LYS A 383 12.45 -14.47 -21.39
CA LYS A 383 12.90 -15.82 -20.98
C LYS A 383 14.21 -16.21 -21.65
N ARG A 384 14.35 -15.93 -22.95
CA ARG A 384 15.59 -16.20 -23.69
C ARG A 384 16.77 -15.39 -23.13
N LEU A 385 16.58 -14.09 -22.91
CA LEU A 385 17.62 -13.22 -22.35
C LEU A 385 18.04 -13.64 -20.94
N ILE A 386 17.08 -14.05 -20.09
CA ILE A 386 17.38 -14.58 -18.75
C ILE A 386 18.22 -15.86 -18.84
N LYS A 387 17.90 -16.75 -19.80
CA LYS A 387 18.65 -17.98 -20.02
C LYS A 387 20.08 -17.68 -20.48
N GLU A 388 20.24 -16.81 -21.48
CA GLU A 388 21.56 -16.38 -21.98
C GLU A 388 22.39 -15.73 -20.86
N SER A 389 21.79 -14.84 -20.06
CA SER A 389 22.47 -14.21 -18.93
C SER A 389 22.89 -15.21 -17.85
N ARG A 390 22.09 -16.26 -17.59
CA ARG A 390 22.47 -17.33 -16.66
C ARG A 390 23.65 -18.15 -17.16
N GLU A 391 23.65 -18.51 -18.45
CA GLU A 391 24.75 -19.25 -19.08
C GLU A 391 26.06 -18.43 -19.06
N ASP A 392 25.99 -17.12 -19.26
CA ASP A 392 27.15 -16.23 -19.17
C ASP A 392 27.68 -16.09 -17.74
N VAL A 393 26.80 -16.03 -16.74
CA VAL A 393 27.21 -16.03 -15.33
C VAL A 393 27.87 -17.35 -14.96
N GLU A 394 27.27 -18.50 -15.34
CA GLU A 394 27.85 -19.82 -15.08
C GLU A 394 29.21 -20.01 -15.75
N LYS A 395 29.40 -19.50 -16.98
CA LYS A 395 30.72 -19.50 -17.64
C LYS A 395 31.73 -18.66 -16.86
N LYS A 396 31.36 -17.46 -16.41
CA LYS A 396 32.24 -16.61 -15.60
C LYS A 396 32.61 -17.28 -14.29
N THR A 397 31.65 -17.89 -13.60
CA THR A 397 31.90 -18.61 -12.34
C THR A 397 32.82 -19.81 -12.55
N ARG A 398 32.64 -20.59 -13.63
CA ARG A 398 33.56 -21.69 -13.96
C ARG A 398 34.98 -21.22 -14.28
N ILE A 399 35.12 -20.08 -14.96
CA ILE A 399 36.43 -19.47 -15.23
C ILE A 399 37.09 -19.01 -13.94
N GLU A 400 36.34 -18.38 -13.04
CA GLU A 400 36.84 -17.96 -11.72
C GLU A 400 37.23 -19.13 -10.82
N GLU A 401 36.47 -20.23 -10.84
CA GLU A 401 36.79 -21.47 -10.14
C GLU A 401 38.05 -22.13 -10.72
N TRP A 402 38.15 -22.24 -12.04
CA TRP A 402 39.34 -22.79 -12.71
C TRP A 402 40.60 -21.96 -12.44
N ASN A 403 40.50 -20.62 -12.49
CA ASN A 403 41.61 -19.72 -12.14
C ASN A 403 42.03 -19.85 -10.66
N ARG A 404 41.09 -20.20 -9.78
CA ARG A 404 41.37 -20.40 -8.34
C ARG A 404 42.04 -21.75 -8.09
N GLU A 405 41.68 -22.77 -8.86
CA GLU A 405 42.23 -24.13 -8.76
C GLU A 405 43.61 -24.27 -9.44
N ASN A 406 43.92 -23.45 -10.46
CA ASN A 406 45.16 -23.56 -11.23
C ASN A 406 46.21 -22.48 -10.91
N ASN A 407 46.03 -21.75 -9.80
CA ASN A 407 46.92 -20.65 -9.40
C ASN A 407 48.19 -21.10 -8.64
N GLU A 408 48.87 -22.15 -9.11
CA GLU A 408 50.23 -22.49 -8.66
C GLU A 408 51.29 -22.45 -9.77
N GLU A 409 50.95 -22.35 -11.07
CA GLU A 409 51.94 -22.09 -12.11
C GLU A 409 51.40 -21.08 -13.12
N GLY A 410 52.09 -19.93 -13.21
CA GLY A 410 51.60 -18.74 -13.89
C GLY A 410 51.50 -18.86 -15.41
N GLU A 411 50.30 -19.20 -15.89
CA GLU A 411 49.85 -18.90 -17.26
C GLU A 411 48.54 -18.10 -17.23
N ASP A 412 48.64 -16.80 -17.53
CA ASP A 412 47.51 -15.89 -17.68
C ASP A 412 46.78 -16.16 -19.02
N MET A 413 45.71 -16.94 -18.93
CA MET A 413 44.82 -17.26 -20.04
C MET A 413 44.02 -16.06 -20.58
N ASN A 414 44.12 -14.85 -19.99
CA ASN A 414 43.55 -13.64 -20.61
C ASN A 414 44.19 -13.31 -21.97
N SER A 415 45.31 -13.94 -22.31
CA SER A 415 45.98 -13.79 -23.61
C SER A 415 45.33 -14.61 -24.74
N LEU A 416 44.52 -15.64 -24.45
CA LEU A 416 43.93 -16.52 -25.46
C LEU A 416 42.59 -16.00 -26.06
N PHE A 417 42.04 -14.91 -25.52
CA PHE A 417 40.87 -14.22 -26.11
C PHE A 417 41.20 -12.90 -26.82
N LYS A 418 42.49 -12.59 -27.05
CA LYS A 418 42.91 -11.47 -27.92
C LYS A 418 42.98 -11.82 -29.41
N SER A 419 42.48 -12.98 -29.84
CA SER A 419 42.35 -13.32 -31.26
C SER A 419 40.95 -13.83 -31.60
N SER A 420 39.99 -12.91 -31.57
CA SER A 420 38.77 -13.04 -32.37
C SER A 420 38.34 -11.64 -32.81
N GLU A 421 39.21 -10.98 -33.57
CA GLU A 421 38.94 -9.73 -34.28
C GLU A 421 38.23 -9.95 -35.63
N ASP A 422 37.82 -11.19 -35.95
CA ASP A 422 37.08 -11.49 -37.18
C ASP A 422 35.59 -11.76 -36.87
N ASN A 423 34.84 -10.69 -36.67
CA ASN A 423 33.40 -10.63 -36.97
C ASN A 423 32.92 -9.18 -37.12
N LYS A 424 33.50 -8.47 -38.09
CA LYS A 424 33.16 -7.08 -38.48
C LYS A 424 31.87 -6.91 -39.29
N GLU A 425 30.92 -7.84 -39.22
CA GLU A 425 29.59 -7.69 -39.87
C GLU A 425 28.39 -7.75 -38.93
N LYS A 426 28.59 -7.71 -37.60
CA LYS A 426 27.50 -7.59 -36.61
C LYS A 426 27.59 -6.38 -35.67
N GLU A 427 28.48 -5.43 -35.96
CA GLU A 427 28.64 -4.20 -35.17
C GLU A 427 27.92 -2.96 -35.75
N SER A 428 27.23 -3.07 -36.89
CA SER A 428 26.50 -1.92 -37.47
C SER A 428 25.11 -1.68 -36.86
N GLU A 429 24.55 -2.62 -36.08
CA GLU A 429 23.27 -2.42 -35.37
C GLU A 429 23.44 -2.08 -33.87
N THR A 430 24.61 -2.35 -33.28
CA THR A 430 24.89 -2.10 -31.85
C THR A 430 25.68 -0.83 -31.57
N THR A 431 26.35 -0.24 -32.56
CA THR A 431 27.09 1.03 -32.41
C THR A 431 26.17 2.25 -32.34
N GLY A 432 25.00 2.22 -32.99
CA GLY A 432 24.01 3.31 -32.89
C GLY A 432 23.40 3.47 -31.49
N ILE A 433 23.28 2.39 -30.72
CA ILE A 433 22.67 2.39 -29.38
C ILE A 433 23.68 2.80 -28.30
N LYS A 434 24.97 2.47 -28.45
CA LYS A 434 26.01 2.90 -27.52
C LYS A 434 26.31 4.40 -27.59
N THR A 435 26.27 5.00 -28.79
CA THR A 435 26.57 6.43 -28.96
C THR A 435 25.50 7.38 -28.42
N ASP A 436 24.25 6.93 -28.28
CA ASP A 436 23.18 7.76 -27.72
C ASP A 436 23.15 7.70 -26.19
N ILE A 437 23.44 6.54 -25.59
CA ILE A 437 23.57 6.37 -24.13
C ILE A 437 24.79 7.12 -23.59
N GLU A 438 25.92 7.09 -24.29
CA GLU A 438 27.12 7.85 -23.90
C GLU A 438 26.93 9.36 -24.05
N LYS A 439 26.17 9.83 -25.05
CA LYS A 439 25.83 11.26 -25.20
C LYS A 439 24.83 11.77 -24.15
N GLU A 440 23.97 10.90 -23.65
CA GLU A 440 22.99 11.24 -22.61
C GLU A 440 23.63 11.26 -21.21
N LEU A 441 24.55 10.32 -20.92
CA LEU A 441 25.37 10.31 -19.70
C LEU A 441 26.33 11.52 -19.62
N LEU A 442 26.91 11.95 -20.75
CA LEU A 442 27.75 13.16 -20.81
C LEU A 442 26.95 14.47 -20.69
N ARG A 443 25.64 14.47 -20.99
CA ARG A 443 24.77 15.64 -20.75
C ARG A 443 24.36 15.78 -19.27
N ASP A 444 24.17 14.66 -18.58
CA ASP A 444 23.80 14.65 -17.15
C ASP A 444 24.97 15.02 -16.22
N GLU A 445 26.22 14.73 -16.61
CA GLU A 445 27.41 15.20 -15.85
C GLU A 445 27.67 16.70 -16.02
N LEU A 446 27.30 17.28 -17.18
CA LEU A 446 27.42 18.74 -17.43
C LEU A 446 26.36 19.57 -16.71
N PHE A 447 25.21 18.98 -16.34
CA PHE A 447 24.15 19.67 -15.57
C PHE A 447 24.35 19.61 -14.04
N ARG A 448 25.35 18.85 -13.56
CA ARG A 448 25.75 18.81 -12.14
C ARG A 448 26.98 19.67 -11.82
N ALA A 449 27.46 20.45 -12.79
CA ALA A 449 28.61 21.32 -12.67
C ALA A 449 28.30 22.82 -12.89
N GLU A 450 27.02 23.20 -12.83
CA GLU A 450 26.52 24.56 -12.55
C GLU A 450 25.52 24.48 -11.39
#